data_AF-A0A842MRZ9-F1
#
_entry.id   AF-A0A842MRZ9-F1
#
_cell.length_a   1.000
_cell.length_b   1.000
_cell.length_c   1.000
_cell.angle_alpha   90.00
_cell.angle_beta   90.00
_cell.angle_gamma   90.00
#
_symmetry.space_group_name_H-M   'P 1'
#
loop_
_entity.id
_entity.type
_entity.pdbx_description
1 polymer ?
#
loop_
_entity_poly.entity_id
_entity_poly.type
_entity_poly.pdbx_seq_one_letter_code
_entity_poly.pdbx_strand_id
1 'polypeptide(L)'
;MQKRFEEAMDDDLNINEALAALFEFVRETNKLIDEKMLSRKEAEETYRLLMRFDKVLGVIGEAKVEEKLPKEAEELIRRREEARKAKDWKTADMIREQLRAIGIIIEDTPQGPKWRIEKH
;
A
#
# COMPACT_ATOMS: atom_id res chain seq x y z
N MET A 1 -4.42 -11.79 21.23
CA MET A 1 -3.39 -10.77 20.93
C MET A 1 -3.28 -9.72 22.04
N GLN A 2 -4.26 -8.82 22.23
CA GLN A 2 -4.16 -7.69 23.17
C GLN A 2 -3.65 -8.07 24.57
N LYS A 3 -4.22 -9.11 25.19
CA LYS A 3 -3.78 -9.59 26.51
C LYS A 3 -2.31 -10.03 26.52
N ARG A 4 -1.85 -10.73 25.48
CA ARG A 4 -0.45 -11.18 25.36
C ARG A 4 0.51 -10.00 25.18
N PHE A 5 0.10 -8.97 24.45
CA PHE A 5 0.88 -7.74 24.33
C PHE A 5 0.97 -7.02 25.68
N GLU A 6 -0.15 -6.86 26.39
CA GLU A 6 -0.19 -6.23 27.71
C GLU A 6 0.67 -7.00 28.73
N GLU A 7 0.54 -8.32 28.79
CA GLU A 7 1.36 -9.18 29.66
C GLU A 7 2.85 -9.06 29.36
N ALA A 8 3.25 -9.01 28.08
CA ALA A 8 4.65 -8.81 27.69
C ALA A 8 5.17 -7.43 28.09
N MET A 9 4.35 -6.39 28.01
CA MET A 9 4.75 -5.05 28.42
C MET A 9 4.80 -4.89 29.95
N ASP A 10 3.93 -5.59 30.68
CA ASP A 10 3.93 -5.62 32.15
C ASP A 10 5.13 -6.43 32.70
N ASP A 11 5.66 -7.38 31.93
CA ASP A 11 6.88 -8.14 32.23
C ASP A 11 8.14 -7.40 31.76
N ASP A 12 8.60 -6.42 32.54
CA ASP A 12 9.84 -5.65 32.31
C ASP A 12 9.99 -5.08 30.89
N LEU A 13 8.87 -4.63 30.30
CA LEU A 13 8.81 -4.12 28.92
C LEU A 13 9.43 -5.12 27.91
N ASN A 14 9.04 -6.39 27.96
CA ASN A 14 9.56 -7.43 27.09
C ASN A 14 9.12 -7.24 25.62
N ILE A 15 9.87 -6.40 24.91
CA ILE A 15 9.62 -6.05 23.50
C ILE A 15 9.64 -7.28 22.59
N ASN A 16 10.47 -8.29 22.90
CA ASN A 16 10.57 -9.49 22.06
C ASN A 16 9.26 -10.27 22.04
N GLU A 17 8.65 -10.49 23.20
CA GLU A 17 7.36 -11.19 23.31
C GLU A 17 6.21 -10.34 22.74
N ALA A 18 6.24 -9.02 22.96
CA ALA A 18 5.28 -8.09 22.38
C ALA A 18 5.32 -8.09 20.84
N LEU A 19 6.53 -8.10 20.24
CA LEU A 19 6.72 -8.22 18.79
C LEU A 19 6.29 -9.60 18.27
N ALA A 20 6.58 -10.68 19.00
CA ALA A 20 6.14 -12.02 18.61
C ALA A 20 4.60 -12.10 18.52
N ALA A 21 3.89 -11.56 19.51
CA ALA A 21 2.43 -11.47 19.51
C ALA A 21 1.91 -10.60 18.36
N LEU A 22 2.61 -9.51 18.02
CA LEU A 22 2.28 -8.65 16.89
C LEU A 22 2.44 -9.37 15.54
N PHE A 23 3.55 -10.08 15.31
CA PHE A 23 3.78 -10.83 14.08
C PHE A 23 2.78 -11.96 13.86
N GLU A 24 2.38 -12.64 14.93
CA GLU A 24 1.33 -13.66 14.88
C GLU A 24 -0.02 -13.06 14.45
N PHE A 25 -0.39 -11.94 15.04
CA PHE A 25 -1.61 -11.21 14.69
C PHE A 25 -1.62 -10.71 13.24
N VAL A 26 -0.49 -10.19 12.74
CA VAL A 26 -0.35 -9.80 11.33
C VAL A 26 -0.51 -11.00 10.41
N ARG A 27 0.05 -12.16 10.73
CA ARG A 27 -0.12 -13.38 9.93
C ARG A 27 -1.57 -13.84 9.87
N GLU A 28 -2.28 -13.84 10.99
CA GLU A 28 -3.70 -14.21 11.05
C GLU A 28 -4.55 -13.22 10.23
N THR A 29 -4.30 -11.92 10.39
CA THR A 29 -5.00 -10.88 9.64
C THR A 29 -4.80 -11.03 8.14
N ASN A 30 -3.57 -11.27 7.68
CA ASN A 30 -3.26 -11.48 6.27
C ASN A 30 -3.98 -12.70 5.70
N LYS A 31 -4.05 -13.81 6.46
CA LYS A 31 -4.80 -15.00 6.07
C LYS A 31 -6.29 -14.67 5.84
N LEU A 32 -6.90 -13.92 6.75
CA LEU A 32 -8.31 -13.52 6.63
C LEU A 32 -8.55 -12.56 5.45
N ILE A 33 -7.59 -11.70 5.12
CA ILE A 33 -7.61 -10.84 3.95
C ILE A 33 -7.58 -11.68 2.66
N ASP A 34 -6.65 -12.64 2.57
CA ASP A 34 -6.50 -13.53 1.42
C ASP A 34 -7.76 -14.37 1.17
N GLU A 35 -8.38 -14.85 2.26
CA GLU A 35 -9.64 -15.60 2.24
C GLU A 35 -10.88 -14.69 2.03
N LYS A 36 -10.70 -13.37 1.95
CA LYS A 36 -11.77 -12.35 1.82
C LYS A 36 -12.84 -12.45 2.91
N MET A 37 -12.46 -12.87 4.10
CA MET A 37 -13.36 -13.09 5.23
C MET A 37 -13.42 -11.90 6.19
N LEU A 38 -12.64 -10.85 5.96
CA LEU A 38 -12.70 -9.63 6.76
C LEU A 38 -13.81 -8.70 6.26
N SER A 39 -14.81 -8.45 7.09
CA SER A 39 -15.75 -7.34 6.85
C SER A 39 -15.03 -5.99 7.00
N ARG A 40 -15.62 -4.93 6.43
CA ARG A 40 -15.12 -3.56 6.60
C ARG A 40 -14.99 -3.16 8.07
N LYS A 41 -15.96 -3.55 8.92
CA LYS A 41 -15.96 -3.23 10.34
C LYS A 41 -14.80 -3.92 11.06
N GLU A 42 -14.57 -5.20 10.78
CA GLU A 42 -13.46 -5.97 11.34
C GLU A 42 -12.10 -5.43 10.88
N ALA A 43 -12.00 -4.95 9.63
CA ALA A 43 -10.81 -4.28 9.12
C ALA A 43 -10.50 -2.98 9.90
N GLU A 44 -11.53 -2.17 10.15
CA GLU A 44 -11.41 -0.91 10.90
C GLU A 44 -11.06 -1.14 12.39
N GLU A 45 -11.58 -2.22 13.00
CA GLU A 45 -11.23 -2.61 14.37
C GLU A 45 -9.81 -3.15 14.46
N THR A 46 -9.41 -4.01 13.52
CA THR A 46 -8.05 -4.54 13.38
C THR A 46 -7.03 -3.42 13.21
N TYR A 47 -7.31 -2.45 12.34
CA TYR A 47 -6.46 -1.28 12.14
C TYR A 47 -6.31 -0.44 13.42
N ARG A 48 -7.42 -0.15 14.12
CA ARG A 48 -7.39 0.61 15.38
C ARG A 48 -6.57 -0.10 16.45
N LEU A 49 -6.69 -1.43 16.53
CA LEU A 49 -5.92 -2.26 17.44
C LEU A 49 -4.42 -2.17 17.14
N LEU A 50 -4.05 -2.32 15.87
CA LEU A 50 -2.67 -2.26 15.40
C LEU A 50 -2.02 -0.90 15.72
N MET A 51 -2.70 0.21 15.41
CA MET A 51 -2.21 1.56 15.69
C MET A 51 -2.09 1.84 17.19
N ARG A 52 -2.88 1.19 18.05
CA ARG A 52 -2.74 1.33 19.49
C ARG A 52 -1.44 0.71 20.01
N PHE A 53 -1.03 -0.43 19.47
CA PHE A 53 0.28 -1.02 19.80
C PHE A 53 1.42 -0.18 19.23
N ASP A 54 1.22 0.36 18.03
CA ASP A 54 2.23 1.20 17.41
C ASP A 54 2.47 2.53 18.16
N LYS A 55 1.48 3.05 18.89
CA LYS A 55 1.70 4.18 19.82
C LYS A 55 2.70 3.89 20.93
N VAL A 56 2.90 2.61 21.27
CA VAL A 56 3.87 2.16 22.28
C VAL A 56 5.19 1.77 21.62
N LEU A 57 5.13 0.99 20.54
CA LEU A 57 6.32 0.44 19.89
C LEU A 57 7.00 1.40 18.91
N GLY A 58 6.22 2.20 18.18
CA GLY A 58 6.71 3.16 17.18
C GLY A 58 7.41 2.52 15.97
N VAL A 59 6.94 1.36 15.50
CA VAL A 59 7.62 0.54 14.47
C VAL A 59 6.86 0.42 13.14
N ILE A 60 5.56 0.67 13.11
CA ILE A 60 4.69 0.53 11.94
C ILE A 60 4.56 1.88 11.22
N GLY A 61 4.31 2.95 11.97
CA GLY A 61 4.12 4.29 11.45
C GLY A 61 2.75 4.50 10.81
N GLU A 62 2.56 5.67 10.20
CA GLU A 62 1.33 6.00 9.50
C GLU A 62 1.15 5.14 8.25
N ALA A 63 -0.07 4.62 8.06
CA ALA A 63 -0.43 3.97 6.82
C ALA A 63 -0.23 4.97 5.68
N LYS A 64 0.81 4.75 4.86
CA LYS A 64 0.94 5.44 3.59
C LYS A 64 -0.27 5.02 2.78
N VAL A 65 -1.21 5.94 2.61
CA VAL A 65 -2.27 5.77 1.62
C VAL A 65 -1.55 5.56 0.30
N GLU A 66 -1.60 4.35 -0.25
CA GLU A 66 -1.18 4.13 -1.63
C GLU A 66 -1.98 5.12 -2.45
N GLU A 67 -1.28 6.08 -3.04
CA GLU A 67 -1.89 7.07 -3.91
C GLU A 67 -2.43 6.29 -5.11
N LYS A 68 -3.75 6.06 -5.09
CA LYS A 68 -4.42 5.35 -6.17
C LYS A 68 -4.29 6.19 -7.42
N LEU A 69 -3.89 5.55 -8.51
CA LEU A 69 -3.89 6.19 -9.80
C LEU A 69 -5.33 6.67 -10.12
N PRO A 70 -5.53 7.93 -10.53
CA PRO A 70 -6.82 8.37 -11.02
C PRO A 70 -7.27 7.46 -12.19
N LYS A 71 -8.57 7.15 -12.28
CA LYS A 71 -9.10 6.30 -13.38
C LYS A 71 -8.72 6.83 -14.77
N GLU A 72 -8.68 8.15 -14.91
CA GLU A 72 -8.26 8.84 -16.13
C GLU A 72 -6.82 8.52 -16.50
N ALA A 73 -5.94 8.42 -15.51
CA ALA A 73 -4.54 8.07 -15.71
C ALA A 73 -4.34 6.60 -16.06
N GLU A 74 -5.12 5.69 -15.47
CA GLU A 74 -5.07 4.27 -15.83
C GLU A 74 -5.39 4.08 -17.32
N GLU A 75 -6.41 4.79 -17.79
CA GLU A 75 -6.81 4.76 -19.20
C GLU A 75 -5.76 5.37 -20.13
N LEU A 76 -5.15 6.50 -19.73
CA LEU A 76 -4.06 7.11 -20.48
C LEU A 76 -2.84 6.19 -20.56
N ILE A 77 -2.44 5.53 -19.47
CA ILE A 77 -1.35 4.54 -19.49
C ILE A 77 -1.66 3.40 -20.46
N ARG A 78 -2.89 2.87 -20.41
CA ARG A 78 -3.32 1.79 -21.32
C ARG A 78 -3.20 2.22 -22.79
N ARG A 79 -3.74 3.39 -23.14
CA ARG A 79 -3.68 3.94 -24.51
C ARG A 79 -2.26 4.23 -24.97
N ARG A 80 -1.38 4.67 -24.06
CA ARG A 80 0.03 4.86 -24.35
C ARG A 80 0.71 3.53 -24.71
N GLU A 81 0.44 2.47 -23.96
CA GLU A 81 1.00 1.14 -24.23
C GLU A 81 0.50 0.57 -25.57
N GLU A 82 -0.77 0.79 -25.91
CA GLU A 82 -1.32 0.46 -27.22
C GLU A 82 -0.61 1.21 -28.36
N ALA A 83 -0.38 2.52 -28.20
CA ALA A 83 0.35 3.33 -29.16
C ALA A 83 1.81 2.86 -29.32
N ARG A 84 2.50 2.52 -28.23
CA ARG A 84 3.86 1.94 -28.26
C ARG A 84 3.89 0.60 -29.00
N LYS A 85 2.92 -0.29 -28.75
CA LYS A 85 2.80 -1.58 -29.45
C LYS A 85 2.55 -1.39 -30.95
N ALA A 86 1.77 -0.37 -31.32
CA ALA A 86 1.54 0.02 -32.71
C ALA A 86 2.72 0.80 -33.34
N LYS A 87 3.80 1.07 -32.59
CA LYS A 87 4.94 1.91 -32.99
C LYS A 87 4.55 3.35 -33.33
N ASP A 88 3.43 3.83 -32.79
CA ASP A 88 3.00 5.23 -32.87
C ASP A 88 3.65 6.03 -31.73
N TRP A 89 4.91 6.42 -31.97
CA TRP A 89 5.71 7.17 -31.00
C TRP A 89 5.14 8.56 -30.72
N LYS A 90 4.52 9.19 -31.73
CA LYS A 90 3.95 10.54 -31.61
C LYS A 90 2.77 10.55 -30.63
N THR A 91 1.86 9.57 -30.76
CA THR A 91 0.73 9.44 -29.84
C THR A 91 1.19 9.03 -28.44
N ALA A 92 2.18 8.13 -28.34
CA ALA A 92 2.74 7.73 -27.05
C ALA A 92 3.39 8.90 -26.29
N ASP A 93 4.14 9.75 -26.98
CA ASP A 93 4.75 10.95 -26.38
C ASP A 93 3.69 11.99 -25.97
N MET A 94 2.66 12.21 -26.80
CA MET A 94 1.55 13.11 -26.45
C MET A 94 0.84 12.66 -25.17
N ILE A 95 0.57 11.36 -25.03
CA ILE A 95 -0.07 10.82 -23.83
C ILE A 95 0.86 10.89 -22.61
N ARG A 96 2.19 10.74 -22.80
CA ARG A 96 3.16 10.93 -21.71
C ARG A 96 3.11 12.35 -21.15
N GLU A 97 2.99 13.36 -22.01
CA GLU A 97 2.87 14.75 -21.56
C GLU A 97 1.53 15.03 -20.86
N GLN A 98 0.44 14.39 -21.30
CA GLN A 98 -0.85 14.45 -20.60
C GLN A 98 -0.77 13.85 -19.19
N LEU A 99 -0.12 12.68 -19.05
CA LEU A 99 0.13 12.05 -17.76
C LEU A 99 0.98 12.95 -16.85
N ARG A 100 2.03 13.58 -17.39
CA ARG A 100 2.84 14.55 -16.64
C ARG A 100 2.04 15.76 -16.17
N ALA A 101 1.14 16.27 -17.02
CA ALA A 101 0.30 17.43 -16.68
C ALA A 101 -0.66 17.16 -15.50
N ILE A 102 -1.02 15.91 -15.26
CA ILE A 102 -1.81 15.47 -14.09
C ILE A 102 -0.95 14.92 -12.95
N GLY A 103 0.37 15.18 -12.99
CA GLY A 103 1.31 14.80 -11.93
C GLY A 103 1.73 13.34 -11.96
N ILE A 104 1.64 12.65 -13.11
CA ILE A 104 1.99 11.22 -13.23
C ILE A 104 3.19 11.05 -14.15
N ILE A 105 4.26 10.49 -13.59
CA ILE A 105 5.49 10.20 -14.32
C ILE A 105 5.50 8.72 -14.67
N ILE A 106 5.68 8.43 -15.96
CA ILE A 106 5.87 7.08 -16.48
C ILE A 106 7.36 6.83 -16.77
N GLU A 107 7.87 5.74 -16.22
CA GLU A 107 9.21 5.20 -16.46
C GLU A 107 9.08 3.87 -17.22
N ASP A 108 9.61 3.82 -18.44
CA ASP A 108 9.63 2.58 -19.21
C ASP A 108 10.67 1.62 -18.64
N THR A 109 10.26 0.41 -18.30
CA THR A 109 11.19 -0.66 -17.90
C THR A 109 11.00 -1.90 -18.77
N PRO A 110 12.00 -2.80 -18.87
CA PRO A 110 11.85 -4.07 -19.58
C PRO A 110 10.72 -4.96 -19.05
N GLN A 111 10.27 -4.74 -17.80
CA GLN A 111 9.21 -5.48 -17.13
C GLN A 111 7.82 -4.84 -17.33
N GLY A 112 7.75 -3.70 -18.03
CA GLY A 112 6.54 -2.90 -18.22
C GLY A 112 6.70 -1.45 -17.74
N PRO A 113 5.73 -0.57 -18.01
CA PRO A 113 5.76 0.80 -17.53
C PRO A 113 5.59 0.84 -16.01
N LYS A 114 6.57 1.43 -15.32
CA LYS A 114 6.40 1.86 -13.93
C LYS A 114 5.86 3.28 -13.92
N TRP A 115 5.11 3.62 -12.88
CA TRP A 115 4.57 4.97 -12.71
C TRP A 115 4.78 5.44 -11.28
N ARG A 116 4.84 6.76 -11.12
CA ARG A 116 4.83 7.45 -9.82
C ARG A 116 4.04 8.74 -9.92
N ILE A 117 3.44 9.14 -8.81
CA ILE A 117 2.76 10.44 -8.69
C ILE A 117 3.79 11.45 -8.15
N GLU A 118 3.99 12.55 -8.87
CA GLU A 118 4.85 13.65 -8.47
C GLU A 118 4.04 14.59 -7.56
N LYS A 119 4.45 14.68 -6.30
CA LYS A 119 3.83 15.58 -5.33
C LYS A 119 4.27 17.01 -5.64
N HIS A 120 3.30 17.91 -5.85
CA HIS A 120 3.51 19.35 -5.77
C HIS A 120 3.62 19.81 -4.31
#